data_AF-A0A235GDQ6-F1
#
_entry.id   AF-A0A235GDQ6-F1
#
_cell.length_a   1.000
_cell.length_b   1.000
_cell.length_c   1.000
_cell.angle_alpha   90.00
_cell.angle_beta   90.00
_cell.angle_gamma   90.00
#
_symmetry.space_group_name_H-M   'P 1'
#
loop_
_entity.id
_entity.type
_entity.pdbx_description
1 polymer ?
#
loop_
_entity_poly.entity_id
_entity_poly.type
_entity_poly.pdbx_seq_one_letter_code
_entity_poly.pdbx_strand_id
1 'polypeptide(L)' 'MDRIAGWWDGFELWIAGLPFIPQVVLVLAVIVPLCWLIAVGLDRGLSAVLSWPVFGWLRRTPRETLREVEEN' A
#
# COMPACT_ATOMS: atom_id res chain seq x y z
N MET A 1 -6.88 12.51 -24.74
CA MET A 1 -5.71 12.45 -23.84
C MET A 1 -5.39 13.83 -23.26
N ASP A 2 -5.60 14.91 -24.03
CA ASP A 2 -5.21 16.28 -23.65
C ASP A 2 -6.00 16.90 -22.49
N ARG A 3 -7.25 16.45 -22.28
CA ARG A 3 -8.11 17.01 -21.23
C ARG A 3 -7.62 16.69 -19.81
N ILE A 4 -7.08 15.50 -19.62
CA ILE A 4 -6.51 15.06 -18.33
C ILE A 4 -5.15 15.71 -18.13
N ALA A 5 -4.33 15.77 -19.19
CA ALA A 5 -3.04 16.44 -19.16
C ALA A 5 -3.16 17.94 -18.83
N GLY A 6 -4.12 18.65 -19.45
CA GLY A 6 -4.34 20.07 -19.16
C GLY A 6 -4.89 20.35 -17.77
N TRP A 7 -5.68 19.44 -17.20
CA TRP A 7 -6.10 19.57 -15.80
C TRP A 7 -4.94 19.34 -14.83
N TRP A 8 -4.10 18.35 -15.13
CA TRP A 8 -2.90 18.07 -14.34
C TRP A 8 -1.87 19.21 -14.42
N ASP A 9 -1.65 19.79 -15.59
CA ASP A 9 -0.79 20.97 -15.79
C ASP A 9 -1.24 22.17 -14.96
N GLY A 10 -2.56 22.43 -14.90
CA GLY A 10 -3.13 23.45 -14.02
C GLY A 10 -2.91 23.16 -12.52
N PHE A 11 -2.92 21.88 -12.14
CA PHE A 11 -2.63 21.46 -10.76
C PHE A 11 -1.15 21.65 -10.41
N GLU A 12 -0.24 21.31 -11.31
CA GLU A 12 1.20 21.55 -11.16
C GLU A 12 1.51 23.05 -11.00
N LEU A 13 0.91 23.91 -11.85
CA LEU A 13 1.07 25.36 -11.77
C LEU A 13 0.53 25.94 -10.46
N TRP A 14 -0.61 25.45 -9.98
CA TRP A 14 -1.16 25.89 -8.69
C TRP A 14 -0.24 25.53 -7.52
N ILE A 15 0.29 24.30 -7.50
CA ILE A 15 1.22 23.87 -6.44
C ILE A 15 2.53 24.65 -6.51
N ALA A 16 3.11 24.79 -7.71
CA ALA A 16 4.36 25.48 -7.93
C ALA A 16 4.25 26.99 -7.61
N GLY A 17 3.06 27.57 -7.78
CA GLY A 17 2.78 28.97 -7.44
C GLY A 17 2.62 29.25 -5.94
N LEU A 18 2.56 28.23 -5.08
CA LEU A 18 2.46 28.41 -3.63
C LEU A 18 3.82 28.76 -3.01
N PRO A 19 3.85 29.62 -1.96
CA PRO A 19 5.07 29.83 -1.18
C PRO A 19 5.41 28.60 -0.31
N PHE A 20 6.63 28.56 0.25
CA PHE A 20 7.17 27.39 0.93
C PHE A 20 6.29 26.83 2.06
N ILE A 21 5.77 27.69 2.95
CA ILE A 21 4.97 27.24 4.11
C ILE A 21 3.72 26.46 3.69
N PRO A 22 2.83 26.98 2.81
CA PRO A 22 1.67 26.21 2.38
C PRO A 22 2.02 24.97 1.56
N GLN A 23 3.14 24.94 0.80
CA GLN A 23 3.60 23.70 0.15
C GLN A 23 3.90 22.61 1.19
N VAL A 24 4.64 22.95 2.26
CA VAL A 24 4.97 22.00 3.33
C VAL A 24 3.70 21.55 4.05
N VAL A 25 2.77 22.46 4.34
CA VAL A 25 1.48 22.10 4.96
C VAL A 25 0.69 21.16 4.04
N LEU A 26 0.66 21.40 2.72
CA LEU A 26 -0.03 20.52 1.77
C LEU A 26 0.59 19.12 1.76
N VAL A 27 1.92 19.02 1.78
CA VAL A 27 2.62 17.74 1.88
C VAL A 27 2.24 17.02 3.18
N LEU A 28 2.31 17.69 4.32
CA LEU A 28 2.05 17.08 5.62
C LEU A 28 0.57 16.73 5.83
N ALA A 29 -0.36 17.55 5.33
CA ALA A 29 -1.79 17.38 5.55
C ALA A 29 -2.46 16.49 4.48
N VAL A 30 -1.89 16.39 3.28
CA VAL A 30 -2.49 15.65 2.17
C VAL A 30 -1.65 14.46 1.77
N ILE A 31 -0.37 14.68 1.42
CA ILE A 31 0.48 13.62 0.87
C ILE A 31 0.82 12.57 1.94
N VAL A 32 1.17 12.99 3.16
CA VAL A 32 1.49 12.05 4.25
C VAL A 32 0.30 11.15 4.60
N PRO A 33 -0.92 11.66 4.86
CA PRO A 33 -2.09 10.82 5.05
C PRO A 33 -2.41 9.94 3.85
N LEU A 34 -2.26 10.46 2.62
CA LEU A 34 -2.48 9.68 1.41
C LEU A 34 -1.53 8.48 1.33
N CYS A 35 -0.24 8.68 1.59
CA CYS A 35 0.74 7.60 1.66
C CYS A 35 0.38 6.58 2.73
N TRP A 36 -0.03 7.04 3.92
CA TRP A 36 -0.47 6.14 4.99
C TRP A 36 -1.69 5.31 4.57
N LEU A 37 -2.69 5.93 3.95
CA LEU A 37 -3.88 5.26 3.44
C LEU A 37 -3.53 4.21 2.37
N ILE A 38 -2.63 4.53 1.45
CA ILE A 38 -2.17 3.60 0.42
C ILE A 38 -1.42 2.43 1.06
N ALA A 39 -0.51 2.69 2.01
CA ALA A 39 0.21 1.65 2.72
C ALA A 39 -0.74 0.69 3.44
N VAL A 40 -1.67 1.23 4.24
CA VAL A 40 -2.69 0.43 4.93
C VAL A 40 -3.57 -0.33 3.93
N GLY A 41 -3.96 0.30 2.83
CA GLY A 41 -4.75 -0.33 1.78
C GLY A 41 -4.01 -1.51 1.12
N LEU A 42 -2.73 -1.33 0.82
CA LEU A 42 -1.88 -2.38 0.26
C LEU A 42 -1.65 -3.51 1.26
N ASP A 43 -1.37 -3.21 2.53
CA ASP A 43 -1.19 -4.23 3.56
C ASP A 43 -2.46 -5.06 3.78
N ARG A 44 -3.62 -4.40 3.80
CA ARG A 44 -4.93 -5.06 3.92
C ARG A 44 -5.26 -5.88 2.68
N GLY A 45 -4.99 -5.33 1.50
CA GLY A 45 -5.18 -6.02 0.23
C GLY A 45 -4.29 -7.24 0.10
N LEU A 46 -3.01 -7.12 0.44
CA LEU A 46 -2.05 -8.21 0.42
C LEU A 46 -2.41 -9.29 1.45
N SER A 47 -2.80 -8.88 2.66
CA SER A 47 -3.30 -9.80 3.70
C SER A 47 -4.55 -10.55 3.23
N ALA A 48 -5.49 -9.86 2.59
CA ALA A 48 -6.70 -10.48 2.04
C ALA A 48 -6.35 -11.49 0.93
N VAL A 49 -5.46 -11.11 0.00
CA VAL A 49 -4.99 -11.98 -1.09
C VAL A 49 -4.22 -13.18 -0.58
N LEU A 50 -3.34 -13.02 0.42
CA LEU A 50 -2.56 -14.12 0.99
C LEU A 50 -3.40 -15.04 1.89
N SER A 51 -4.43 -14.49 2.55
CA SER A 51 -5.38 -15.30 3.33
C SER A 51 -6.29 -16.17 2.46
N TRP A 52 -6.35 -15.87 1.16
CA TRP A 52 -7.19 -16.55 0.20
C TRP A 52 -6.95 -18.07 0.23
N PRO A 53 -8.00 -18.91 0.22
CA PRO A 53 -7.90 -20.35 0.43
C PRO A 53 -7.00 -21.08 -0.57
N VAL A 54 -6.75 -20.50 -1.74
CA VAL A 54 -5.76 -21.00 -2.74
C VAL A 54 -4.33 -21.00 -2.17
N PHE A 55 -3.95 -20.02 -1.36
CA PHE A 55 -2.63 -19.96 -0.72
C PHE A 55 -2.55 -20.83 0.55
N GLY A 56 -3.67 -21.41 0.99
CA GLY A 56 -3.76 -22.30 2.14
C GLY A 56 -2.97 -23.61 1.97
N TRP A 57 -2.68 -24.01 0.73
CA TRP A 57 -1.86 -25.19 0.43
C TRP A 57 -0.37 -24.97 0.77
N LEU A 58 0.14 -23.73 0.66
CA LEU A 58 1.56 -23.41 0.91
C LEU A 58 1.93 -23.41 2.40
N ARG A 59 0.95 -23.19 3.28
CA ARG A 59 1.13 -23.14 4.75
C ARG A 59 0.98 -24.48 5.45
N ARG A 60 1.08 -25.61 4.73
CA ARG A 60 1.29 -26.92 5.37
C ARG A 60 2.71 -26.95 5.96
N THR A 61 2.89 -26.40 7.16
CA THR A 61 4.09 -26.62 7.95
C THR A 61 4.14 -28.09 8.37
N PRO A 62 5.14 -28.87 7.92
CA PRO A 62 5.29 -30.29 8.24
C PRO A 62 5.89 -30.43 9.65
N ARG A 63 5.14 -30.02 10.69
CA ARG A 63 5.56 -30.23 12.10
C ARG A 63 5.05 -31.54 12.70
N GLU A 64 4.15 -32.23 12.03
CA GLU A 64 3.66 -33.53 12.50
C GLU A 64 4.61 -34.67 12.14
N THR A 65 5.31 -34.58 11.00
CA THR A 65 6.26 -35.60 10.54
C THR A 65 7.52 -35.73 11.39
N LEU A 66 7.91 -34.69 12.16
CA LEU A 66 9.09 -34.76 13.04
C LEU A 66 8.78 -35.40 14.40
N ARG A 67 7.51 -35.36 14.84
CA ARG A 67 7.09 -36.02 16.10
C ARG A 67 6.94 -37.53 15.92
N GLU A 68 6.45 -37.95 14.77
CA GLU A 68 6.30 -39.37 14.42
C GLU A 68 7.65 -40.09 14.26
N VAL A 69 8.73 -39.36 13.92
CA VAL A 69 10.10 -39.89 13.81
C VAL A 69 10.83 -39.90 15.16
N GLU A 70 10.42 -39.07 16.12
CA GLU A 70 11.00 -39.08 17.48
C GLU A 70 10.31 -40.09 18.40
N GLU A 71 9.07 -40.49 18.09
CA GLU A 71 8.28 -41.46 18.87
C GLU A 71 8.46 -42.92 18.42
N ASN A 72 9.14 -43.18 17.29
CA ASN A 72 9.44 -44.52 16.74
C ASN A 72 10.94 -44.79 16.66
#